data_AF-A0A800LRE3-F1
#
_entry.id   AF-A0A800LRE3-F1
#
_cell.length_a   1.000
_cell.length_b   1.000
_cell.length_c   1.000
_cell.angle_alpha   90.00
_cell.angle_beta   90.00
_cell.angle_gamma   90.00
#
_symmetry.space_group_name_H-M   'P 1'
#
loop_
_entity.id
_entity.type
_entity.pdbx_description
1 polymer ?
#
loop_
_entity_poly.entity_id
_entity_poly.type
_entity_poly.pdbx_seq_one_letter_code
_entity_poly.pdbx_strand_id
1 'polypeptide(L)' 'MSSVDKIIEGLGYDEALAELRSILEALDGEAVDVDKLASQVERADLLIHHCRSRIDAARLQVEQVVEALVEED' A
#
# COMPACT_ATOMS: atom_id res chain seq x y z
N MET A 1 -14.01 -4.27 -11.94
CA MET A 1 -13.15 -4.38 -10.74
C MET A 1 -12.60 -5.79 -10.72
N SER A 2 -11.29 -5.92 -10.75
CA SER A 2 -10.59 -7.21 -10.83
C SER A 2 -10.62 -7.90 -9.46
N SER A 3 -10.56 -9.23 -9.43
CA SER A 3 -10.39 -10.00 -8.18
C SER A 3 -9.11 -9.62 -7.43
N VAL A 4 -8.11 -9.06 -8.14
CA VAL A 4 -6.85 -8.58 -7.56
C VAL A 4 -7.07 -7.35 -6.68
N ASP A 5 -7.92 -6.41 -7.10
CA ASP A 5 -8.19 -5.16 -6.38
C ASP A 5 -8.77 -5.45 -4.98
N LYS A 6 -9.69 -6.42 -4.88
CA LYS A 6 -10.31 -6.81 -3.61
C LYS A 6 -9.34 -7.44 -2.61
N ILE A 7 -8.30 -8.11 -3.10
CA ILE A 7 -7.28 -8.71 -2.23
C ILE A 7 -6.45 -7.60 -1.59
N ILE A 8 -6.12 -6.55 -2.37
CA ILE A 8 -5.29 -5.43 -1.90
C ILE A 8 -6.05 -4.57 -0.89
N GLU A 9 -7.33 -4.28 -1.14
CA GLU A 9 -8.20 -3.54 -0.21
C GLU A 9 -8.26 -4.20 1.18
N GLY A 10 -8.14 -5.52 1.25
CA GLY A 10 -8.14 -6.29 2.49
C GLY A 10 -6.84 -6.23 3.30
N LEU A 11 -5.73 -5.73 2.72
CA LEU A 11 -4.43 -5.76 3.37
C LEU A 11 -4.26 -4.68 4.44
N GLY A 12 -3.65 -5.06 5.56
CA GLY A 12 -2.99 -4.18 6.52
C GLY A 12 -1.93 -3.30 5.86
N TYR A 13 -1.58 -2.17 6.50
CA TYR A 13 -0.45 -1.35 6.02
C TYR A 13 0.86 -2.16 6.07
N ASP A 14 1.11 -2.86 7.18
CA ASP A 14 2.32 -3.66 7.35
C ASP A 14 2.38 -4.84 6.37
N GLU A 15 1.25 -5.47 6.09
CA GLU A 15 1.15 -6.58 5.13
C GLU A 15 1.45 -6.09 3.71
N ALA A 16 0.83 -4.97 3.30
CA ALA A 16 1.07 -4.38 1.99
C ALA A 16 2.52 -3.92 1.83
N LEU A 17 3.12 -3.36 2.88
CA LEU A 17 4.52 -2.94 2.89
C LEU A 17 5.49 -4.13 2.84
N ALA A 18 5.18 -5.22 3.54
CA ALA A 18 5.97 -6.45 3.50
C ALA A 18 5.96 -7.09 2.11
N GLU A 19 4.79 -7.12 1.46
CA GLU A 19 4.67 -7.60 0.08
C GLU A 19 5.47 -6.71 -0.89
N LEU A 20 5.35 -5.38 -0.76
CA LEU A 20 6.11 -4.44 -1.59
C LEU A 20 7.62 -4.64 -1.46
N ARG A 21 8.13 -4.88 -0.25
CA ARG A 21 9.55 -5.19 -0.02
C ARG A 21 9.96 -6.49 -0.71
N SER A 22 9.14 -7.52 -0.61
CA SER A 22 9.39 -8.81 -1.26
C SER A 22 9.43 -8.68 -2.79
N ILE A 23 8.59 -7.81 -3.35
CA ILE A 23 8.63 -7.49 -4.79
C ILE A 23 9.95 -6.80 -5.14
N LEU A 24 10.37 -5.78 -4.38
CA LEU A 24 11.64 -5.09 -4.62
C LEU A 24 12.84 -6.04 -4.56
N GLU A 25 12.89 -6.92 -3.57
CA GLU A 25 13.94 -7.95 -3.46
C GLU A 25 13.96 -8.88 -4.68
N ALA A 26 12.78 -9.24 -5.21
CA ALA A 26 12.69 -10.08 -6.40
C ALA A 26 13.15 -9.35 -7.67
N LEU A 27 12.92 -8.03 -7.76
CA LEU A 27 13.33 -7.19 -8.89
C LEU A 27 14.84 -6.95 -8.94
N ASP A 28 15.51 -6.91 -7.78
CA ASP A 28 16.96 -6.74 -7.66
C ASP A 28 17.76 -8.04 -7.94
N GLY A 29 17.07 -9.16 -8.17
CA GLY A 29 17.68 -10.45 -8.46
C GLY A 29 18.32 -10.56 -9.85
N GLU A 30 19.31 -11.44 -10.00
CA GLU A 30 20.14 -11.54 -11.22
C GLU A 30 19.48 -12.30 -12.39
N ALA A 31 18.30 -12.89 -12.18
CA ALA A 31 17.57 -13.69 -13.18
C ALA A 31 16.09 -13.27 -13.30
N VAL A 32 15.85 -11.97 -13.49
CA VAL A 32 14.49 -11.44 -13.65
C VAL A 32 14.01 -11.64 -15.09
N ASP A 33 12.91 -12.37 -15.22
CA ASP A 33 12.15 -12.53 -16.46
C ASP A 33 11.34 -11.25 -16.74
N VAL A 34 11.45 -10.69 -17.94
CA VAL A 34 10.83 -9.40 -18.33
C VAL A 34 9.30 -9.46 -18.20
N ASP A 35 8.67 -10.60 -18.48
CA ASP A 35 7.22 -10.74 -18.34
C ASP A 35 6.81 -10.72 -16.85
N LYS A 36 7.64 -11.28 -15.96
CA LYS A 36 7.44 -11.22 -14.51
C LYS A 36 7.71 -9.81 -13.96
N LEU A 37 8.68 -9.10 -14.53
CA LEU A 37 9.00 -7.72 -14.17
C LEU A 37 7.76 -6.83 -14.33
N ALA A 38 7.07 -6.90 -15.48
CA ALA A 38 5.89 -6.10 -15.75
C ALA A 38 4.78 -6.36 -14.71
N SER A 39 4.45 -7.64 -14.46
CA SER A 39 3.42 -8.01 -13.47
C SER A 39 3.80 -7.62 -12.04
N GLN A 40 5.09 -7.71 -11.68
CA GLN A 40 5.59 -7.30 -10.37
C GLN A 40 5.51 -5.79 -10.17
N VAL A 41 5.83 -5.00 -11.20
CA VAL A 41 5.72 -3.54 -11.16
C VAL A 41 4.25 -3.11 -11.07
N GLU A 42 3.35 -3.72 -11.84
CA GLU A 42 1.90 -3.46 -11.72
C GLU A 42 1.38 -3.76 -10.32
N ARG A 43 1.82 -4.88 -9.72
CA ARG A 43 1.45 -5.24 -8.35
C ARG A 43 2.01 -4.23 -7.33
N ALA A 44 3.25 -3.80 -7.50
CA ALA A 44 3.87 -2.80 -6.63
C ALA A 44 3.14 -1.45 -6.70
N ASP A 45 2.73 -1.02 -7.88
CA ASP A 45 1.97 0.22 -8.07
C ASP A 45 0.65 0.21 -7.26
N LEU A 46 -0.11 -0.89 -7.36
CA LEU A 46 -1.35 -1.05 -6.60
C LEU A 46 -1.10 -1.04 -5.08
N LEU A 47 -0.05 -1.72 -4.60
CA LEU A 47 0.31 -1.72 -3.18
C LEU A 47 0.72 -0.32 -2.69
N ILE A 48 1.44 0.45 -3.51
CA ILE A 48 1.83 1.83 -3.20
C ILE A 48 0.59 2.72 -3.08
N HIS A 49 -0.34 2.61 -4.02
CA HIS A 49 -1.61 3.34 -3.98
C HIS A 49 -2.42 3.01 -2.72
N HIS A 50 -2.52 1.74 -2.36
CA HIS A 50 -3.18 1.30 -1.13
C HIS A 50 -2.50 1.86 0.13
N CYS A 51 -1.16 1.76 0.21
CA CYS A 51 -0.40 2.29 1.33
C CYS A 51 -0.62 3.80 1.52
N ARG A 52 -0.61 4.57 0.43
CA ARG A 52 -0.88 6.02 0.45
C ARG A 52 -2.29 6.31 0.95
N SER A 53 -3.29 5.63 0.42
CA SER A 53 -4.68 5.79 0.85
C SER A 53 -4.85 5.54 2.36
N ARG A 54 -4.19 4.50 2.90
CA ARG A 54 -4.20 4.21 4.33
C ARG A 54 -3.53 5.29 5.18
N ILE A 55 -2.40 5.83 4.71
CA ILE A 55 -1.71 6.94 5.38
C ILE A 55 -2.62 8.18 5.43
N ASP A 56 -3.26 8.52 4.31
CA ASP A 56 -4.14 9.68 4.23
C ASP A 56 -5.37 9.52 5.13
N ALA A 57 -5.97 8.33 5.17
CA ALA A 57 -7.06 8.02 6.08
C ALA A 57 -6.63 8.15 7.56
N ALA A 58 -5.45 7.63 7.91
CA ALA A 58 -4.91 7.76 9.26
C ALA A 58 -4.64 9.21 9.64
N ARG A 59 -4.11 10.03 8.71
CA ARG A 59 -3.90 11.47 8.91
C ARG A 59 -5.21 12.19 9.20
N LEU A 60 -6.23 11.96 8.38
CA LEU A 60 -7.56 12.56 8.56
C LEU A 60 -8.17 12.19 9.91
N GLN A 61 -8.04 10.94 10.33
CA GLN A 61 -8.50 10.49 11.65
C GLN A 61 -7.78 11.21 12.79
N VAL A 62 -6.46 11.39 12.69
CA VAL A 62 -5.69 12.14 13.68
C VAL A 62 -6.12 13.60 13.72
N GLU A 63 -6.29 14.24 12.56
CA GLU A 63 -6.77 15.63 12.46
C GLU A 63 -8.14 15.80 13.15
N GLN A 64 -9.10 14.90 12.88
CA GLN A 64 -10.42 14.92 13.52
C GLN A 64 -10.36 14.78 15.04
N VAL A 65 -9.48 13.89 15.56
CA VAL A 65 -9.30 13.75 17.01
C VAL A 65 -8.70 15.01 17.62
N VAL A 66 -7.72 15.63 16.94
CA VAL A 66 -7.10 16.88 17.42
C VAL A 66 -8.10 18.03 17.41
N GLU A 67 -8.91 18.18 16.35
CA GLU A 67 -9.97 19.19 16.28
C GLU A 67 -10.98 19.05 17.42
N ALA A 68 -11.47 17.82 17.66
CA ALA A 68 -12.39 17.54 18.75
C ALA A 68 -11.84 17.91 20.13
N LEU A 69 -10.52 17.76 20.36
CA LEU A 69 -9.88 18.16 21.61
C LEU A 69 -9.76 19.69 21.77
N VAL A 70 -9.72 20.45 20.67
CA VAL A 70 -9.60 21.92 20.68
C VAL A 70 -10.97 22.60 20.85
N GLU A 71 -12.06 21.96 20.41
CA GLU A 71 -13.42 22.49 20.58
C GLU A 71 -14.00 22.31 22.00
N GLU A 72 -13.38 21.46 22.82
CA GLU A 72 -13.80 21.20 24.22
C GLU A 72 -13.18 22.17 25.26
N ASP A 73 -12.32 23.10 24.84
CA ASP A 73 -11.73 24.20 25.64
C ASP A 73 -12.35 25.57 25.30
#